data_AF-A0A4R6SDB3-F1
#
_entry.id   AF-A0A4R6SDB3-F1
#
_cell.length_a   1.000
_cell.length_b   1.000
_cell.length_c   1.000
_cell.angle_alpha   90.00
_cell.angle_beta   90.00
_cell.angle_gamma   90.00
#
_symmetry.space_group_name_H-M   'P 1'
#
loop_
_entity.id
_entity.type
_entity.pdbx_description
1 polymer ?
#
loop_
_entity_poly.entity_id
_entity_poly.type
_entity_poly.pdbx_seq_one_letter_code
_entity_poly.pdbx_strand_id
1 'polypeptide(L)'
;MTSPTPPSIGRIVHFTQGNRDAGGNESKYCRPAIVTEITGTAEAPTVSLAVFTPQDMAMPTEVVNEEIDNQIEPGPAGRTPGTWHWPEIVS
;
A
#
# COMPACT_ATOMS: atom_id res chain seq x y z
N MET A 1 -14.06 -2.02 18.29
CA MET A 1 -13.31 -2.28 17.05
C MET A 1 -14.15 -1.74 15.91
N THR A 2 -13.71 -0.66 15.28
CA THR A 2 -14.29 -0.19 14.01
C THR A 2 -14.02 -1.25 12.95
N SER A 3 -15.02 -1.58 12.13
CA SER A 3 -14.80 -2.46 10.99
C SER A 3 -13.73 -1.85 10.07
N PRO A 4 -12.85 -2.67 9.46
CA PRO A 4 -11.84 -2.15 8.53
C PRO A 4 -12.54 -1.37 7.42
N THR A 5 -12.02 -0.18 7.12
CA THR A 5 -12.61 0.67 6.08
C THR A 5 -12.35 0.03 4.72
N PRO A 6 -13.39 -0.27 3.92
CA PRO A 6 -13.20 -0.89 2.60
C PRO A 6 -12.50 0.07 1.63
N PRO A 7 -11.71 -0.44 0.68
CA PRO A 7 -11.15 0.39 -0.39
C PRO A 7 -12.25 0.95 -1.29
N SER A 8 -11.97 2.08 -1.94
CA SER A 8 -12.86 2.69 -2.93
C SER A 8 -12.04 3.30 -4.06
N ILE A 9 -12.51 3.18 -5.31
CA ILE A 9 -11.87 3.79 -6.48
C ILE A 9 -11.78 5.31 -6.30
N GLY A 10 -10.64 5.90 -6.68
CA GLY A 10 -10.33 7.31 -6.56
C GLY A 10 -9.75 7.72 -5.19
N ARG A 11 -9.67 6.80 -4.22
CA ARG A 11 -9.16 7.13 -2.89
C ARG A 11 -7.64 7.08 -2.84
N ILE A 12 -7.05 8.00 -2.07
CA ILE A 12 -5.61 8.07 -1.83
C ILE A 12 -5.22 7.07 -0.74
N VAL A 13 -4.19 6.27 -1.04
CA VAL A 13 -3.57 5.28 -0.15
C VAL A 13 -2.06 5.44 -0.18
N HIS A 14 -1.36 4.75 0.71
CA HIS A 14 0.08 4.56 0.60
C HIS A 14 0.40 3.21 -0.02
N PHE A 15 1.28 3.19 -1.01
CA PHE A 15 1.93 1.99 -1.54
C PHE A 15 3.33 1.85 -0.92
N THR A 16 3.64 0.68 -0.38
CA THR A 16 4.95 0.41 0.20
C THR A 16 5.91 -0.02 -0.91
N GLN A 17 6.73 0.92 -1.38
CA GLN A 17 7.77 0.63 -2.38
C GLN A 17 9.03 0.10 -1.69
N GLY A 18 9.45 -1.11 -2.05
CA GLY A 18 10.79 -1.62 -1.74
C GLY A 18 11.82 -1.11 -2.74
N ASN A 19 13.01 -0.79 -2.26
CA ASN A 19 14.18 -0.53 -3.08
C ASN A 19 15.36 -1.30 -2.51
N ARG A 20 16.13 -1.96 -3.37
CA ARG A 20 17.36 -2.64 -2.98
C ARG A 20 18.52 -1.99 -3.69
N ASP A 21 19.48 -1.46 -2.93
CA ASP A 21 20.68 -0.87 -3.52
C ASP A 21 21.68 -1.94 -4.00
N ALA A 22 22.72 -1.51 -4.71
CA ALA A 22 23.76 -2.42 -5.22
C ALA A 22 24.59 -3.10 -4.12
N GLY A 23 24.58 -2.56 -2.89
CA GLY A 23 25.20 -3.15 -1.71
C GLY A 23 24.30 -4.17 -1.01
N GLY A 24 23.06 -4.33 -1.48
CA GLY A 24 22.07 -5.25 -0.93
C GLY A 24 21.25 -4.68 0.23
N ASN A 25 21.38 -3.39 0.57
CA ASN A 25 20.56 -2.77 1.59
C ASN A 25 19.13 -2.58 1.07
N GLU A 26 18.16 -3.01 1.88
CA GLU A 26 16.75 -2.84 1.59
C GLU A 26 16.24 -1.56 2.25
N SER A 27 15.76 -0.63 1.45
CA SER A 27 15.05 0.56 1.89
C SER A 27 13.57 0.44 1.52
N LYS A 28 12.72 1.00 2.36
CA LYS A 28 11.27 1.02 2.15
C LYS A 28 10.79 2.47 2.15
N TYR A 29 9.86 2.79 1.25
CA TYR A 29 9.27 4.11 1.14
C TYR A 29 7.77 3.99 0.96
N CYS A 30 7.00 4.76 1.73
CA CYS A 30 5.56 4.93 1.47
C CYS A 30 5.39 5.97 0.36
N ARG A 31 4.78 5.57 -0.75
CA ARG A 31 4.45 6.44 -1.88
C ARG A 31 2.95 6.72 -1.90
N PRO A 32 2.52 7.97 -2.16
CA PRO A 32 1.11 8.22 -2.38
C PRO A 32 0.65 7.50 -3.66
N ALA A 33 -0.53 6.91 -3.59
CA ALA A 33 -1.14 6.22 -4.72
C ALA A 33 -2.66 6.44 -4.73
N ILE A 34 -3.27 6.34 -5.91
CA ILE A 34 -4.73 6.39 -6.08
C ILE A 34 -5.23 5.00 -6.46
N VAL A 35 -6.27 4.51 -5.79
CA VAL A 35 -6.97 3.27 -6.18
C VAL A 35 -7.66 3.49 -7.52
N THR A 36 -7.28 2.73 -8.55
CA THR A 36 -7.87 2.83 -9.90
C THR A 36 -8.87 1.72 -10.19
N GLU A 37 -8.73 0.58 -9.52
CA GLU A 37 -9.57 -0.60 -9.68
C GLU A 37 -9.64 -1.38 -8.37
N ILE A 38 -10.74 -2.10 -8.15
CA ILE A 38 -10.91 -3.03 -7.04
C ILE A 38 -11.34 -4.37 -7.62
N THR A 39 -10.61 -5.42 -7.26
CA THR A 39 -10.87 -6.81 -7.65
C THR A 39 -10.84 -7.71 -6.39
N GLY A 40 -11.05 -9.01 -6.56
CA GLY A 40 -11.13 -9.97 -5.45
C GLY A 40 -12.52 -10.07 -4.82
N THR A 41 -12.60 -10.59 -3.59
CA THR A 41 -13.86 -10.73 -2.84
C THR A 41 -14.04 -9.60 -1.83
N ALA A 42 -15.23 -9.48 -1.24
CA ALA A 42 -15.50 -8.46 -0.22
C ALA A 42 -14.62 -8.65 1.04
N GLU A 43 -14.24 -9.89 1.34
CA GLU A 43 -13.41 -10.28 2.48
C GLU A 43 -11.90 -10.15 2.19
N ALA A 44 -11.51 -10.23 0.92
CA ALA A 44 -10.12 -10.13 0.49
C ALA A 44 -10.01 -9.30 -0.80
N PRO A 45 -10.30 -7.99 -0.73
CA PRO A 45 -10.18 -7.13 -1.90
C PRO A 45 -8.71 -6.88 -2.23
N THR A 46 -8.39 -6.90 -3.52
CA THR A 46 -7.13 -6.37 -4.05
C THR A 46 -7.42 -5.12 -4.86
N VAL A 47 -6.40 -4.30 -5.05
CA VAL A 47 -6.55 -3.01 -5.76
C VAL A 47 -5.50 -2.87 -6.85
N SER A 48 -5.87 -2.20 -7.93
CA SER A 48 -4.89 -1.61 -8.86
C SER A 48 -4.64 -0.16 -8.43
N LEU A 49 -3.39 0.30 -8.53
CA LEU A 49 -2.97 1.61 -8.04
C LEU A 49 -2.31 2.43 -9.14
N ALA A 50 -2.49 3.74 -9.10
CA ALA A 50 -1.61 4.70 -9.74
C ALA A 50 -0.66 5.27 -8.68
N VAL A 51 0.56 4.74 -8.63
CA VAL A 51 1.58 5.10 -7.63
C VAL A 51 2.44 6.23 -8.17
N PHE A 52 2.52 7.33 -7.43
CA PHE A 52 3.35 8.47 -7.80
C PHE A 52 4.75 8.34 -7.20
N THR A 53 5.76 8.42 -8.06
CA THR A 53 7.15 8.58 -7.63
C THR A 53 7.63 9.99 -8.00
N PRO A 54 8.80 10.45 -7.49
CA PRO A 54 9.32 11.75 -7.86
C PRO A 54 9.69 11.87 -9.36
N GLN A 55 9.87 10.76 -10.08
CA GLN A 55 10.32 10.74 -11.47
C GLN A 55 9.27 10.22 -12.45
N ASP A 56 8.35 9.37 -11.99
CA ASP A 56 7.41 8.66 -12.85
C ASP A 56 6.13 8.25 -12.09
N MET A 57 5.33 7.41 -12.75
CA MET A 57 4.13 6.80 -12.20
C MET A 57 4.15 5.30 -12.50
N ALA A 58 3.92 4.48 -11.48
CA ALA A 58 3.81 3.03 -11.61
C ALA A 58 2.35 2.58 -11.49
N MET A 59 2.00 1.50 -12.19
CA MET A 59 0.63 0.97 -12.24
C MET A 59 0.57 -0.49 -11.75
N PRO A 60 0.90 -0.79 -10.47
CA PRO A 60 0.79 -2.14 -9.95
C PRO A 60 -0.67 -2.58 -9.85
N THR A 61 -0.92 -3.84 -10.19
CA THR A 61 -2.23 -4.50 -10.15
C THR A 61 -2.27 -5.54 -9.04
N GLU A 62 -3.47 -5.91 -8.59
CA GLU A 62 -3.69 -6.97 -7.59
C GLU A 62 -2.94 -6.74 -6.26
N VAL A 63 -2.78 -5.48 -5.85
CA VAL A 63 -2.07 -5.09 -4.62
C VAL A 63 -2.91 -5.40 -3.39
N VAL A 64 -2.32 -6.13 -2.44
CA VAL A 64 -2.98 -6.52 -1.19
C VAL A 64 -2.85 -5.45 -0.11
N ASN A 65 -3.87 -5.33 0.74
CA ASN A 65 -3.82 -4.48 1.92
C ASN A 65 -2.97 -5.18 3.00
N GLU A 66 -1.99 -4.49 3.58
CA GLU A 66 -1.14 -5.08 4.63
C GLU A 66 -1.77 -5.02 6.03
N GLU A 67 -2.78 -4.19 6.25
CA GLU A 67 -3.38 -3.97 7.58
C GLU A 67 -4.33 -5.09 8.00
N ILE A 68 -4.40 -6.18 7.23
CA ILE A 68 -5.16 -7.38 7.60
C ILE A 68 -4.60 -8.01 8.91
N ASP A 69 -3.35 -7.73 9.30
CA ASP A 69 -2.70 -8.35 10.47
C ASP A 69 -2.45 -7.41 11.69
N ASN A 70 -2.93 -6.15 11.65
CA ASN A 70 -2.99 -5.17 12.77
C ASN A 70 -1.74 -4.94 13.66
N GLN A 71 -0.57 -5.49 13.33
CA GLN A 71 0.68 -5.28 14.06
C GLN A 71 1.79 -4.80 13.12
N ILE A 72 1.65 -3.56 12.67
CA ILE A 72 2.66 -2.94 11.81
C ILE A 72 3.36 -1.81 12.57
N GLU A 73 4.67 -1.95 12.74
CA GLU A 73 5.53 -0.88 13.26
C GLU A 73 5.32 0.43 12.45
N PRO A 74 5.13 1.58 13.10
CA PRO A 74 4.94 2.84 12.40
C PRO A 74 6.09 3.18 11.45
N GLY A 75 5.75 3.87 10.36
CA GLY A 75 6.72 4.28 9.34
C GLY A 75 7.12 3.14 8.38
N PRO A 76 8.05 3.40 7.44
CA PRO A 76 8.30 2.49 6.32
C PRO A 76 8.94 1.15 6.71
N ALA A 77 9.65 1.08 7.83
CA ALA A 77 10.43 -0.10 8.23
C ALA A 77 9.54 -1.31 8.53
N GLY A 78 8.40 -1.09 9.20
CA GLY A 78 7.42 -2.13 9.54
C GLY A 78 6.59 -2.64 8.37
N ARG A 79 6.63 -1.95 7.24
CA ARG A 79 5.69 -2.12 6.13
C ARG A 79 6.19 -3.20 5.17
N THR A 80 5.29 -3.94 4.51
CA THR A 80 5.67 -5.01 3.57
C THR A 80 5.80 -4.43 2.17
N PRO A 81 6.95 -4.58 1.47
CA PRO A 81 7.07 -4.12 0.09
C PRO A 81 6.01 -4.73 -0.83
N GLY A 82 5.41 -3.92 -1.71
CA GLY A 82 4.39 -4.38 -2.65
C GLY A 82 2.97 -4.43 -2.09
N THR A 83 2.72 -3.89 -0.90
CA THR A 83 1.39 -3.79 -0.30
C THR A 83 0.89 -2.35 -0.26
N TRP A 84 -0.37 -2.15 0.14
CA TRP A 84 -0.92 -0.84 0.42
C TRP A 84 -1.54 -0.73 1.82
N HIS A 85 -1.61 0.50 2.34
CA HIS A 85 -2.26 0.83 3.62
C HIS A 85 -2.93 2.20 3.57
N TRP A 86 -3.80 2.47 4.54
CA TRP A 86 -4.43 3.78 4.69
C TRP A 86 -3.39 4.83 5.11
N PRO A 87 -3.46 6.08 4.60
CA PRO A 87 -2.50 7.12 4.97
C PRO A 87 -2.60 7.54 6.44
N GLU A 88 -3.80 7.43 7.00
CA GLU A 88 -4.11 7.73 8.40
C GLU A 88 -3.74 6.51 9.25
N ILE A 89 -3.02 6.73 10.35
CA ILE A 89 -2.83 5.68 11.35
C ILE A 89 -4.20 5.42 11.98
N VAL A 90 -4.83 4.30 11.62
CA VAL A 90 -6.00 3.81 12.35
C VAL A 90 -5.49 3.18 13.64
N SER A 91 -5.29 4.00 14.67
CA SER A 91 -4.96 3.54 16.03
C SER A 91 -6.15 2.83 16.69
#